data_AF-A0A139L540-F1
#
_entry.id   AF-A0A139L540-F1
#
_cell.length_a   1.000
_cell.length_b   1.000
_cell.length_c   1.000
_cell.angle_alpha   90.00
_cell.angle_beta   90.00
_cell.angle_gamma   90.00
#
_symmetry.space_group_name_H-M   'P 1'
#
loop_
_entity.id
_entity.type
_entity.pdbx_description
1 polymer ?
#
loop_
_entity_poly.entity_id
_entity_poly.type
_entity_poly.pdbx_seq_one_letter_code
_entity_poly.pdbx_strand_id
1 'polypeptide(L)'
;ILDGTTWRDFTDDELEVFVSGKNANGTWGKTLTLDARFFRNISVRVRGTYYTDTRPSSPTSDEMQATTSIKVEMPGTLRADIRQTKGIKINSRMNTTVGYECILSYNKQLIDSSKDNLFIIDWYAKSAKAGSTAKNVGRGRNVEFVPSTYSFDPLYPISVYAAVKMYAVTALVTTSNDKVLTTSDGKLIITSKYE
;
A
#
# COMPACT_ATOMS: atom_id res chain seq x y z
N ILE A 1 -24.16 -30.97 -21.39
CA ILE A 1 -23.57 -32.30 -21.10
C ILE A 1 -23.36 -33.04 -22.41
N LEU A 2 -22.22 -33.73 -22.56
CA LEU A 2 -22.00 -34.63 -23.68
C LEU A 2 -22.83 -35.90 -23.44
N ASP A 3 -23.85 -36.10 -24.27
CA ASP A 3 -24.75 -37.25 -24.20
C ASP A 3 -24.56 -38.08 -25.48
N GLY A 4 -23.80 -39.17 -25.35
CA GLY A 4 -23.30 -39.92 -26.49
C GLY A 4 -22.39 -39.06 -27.38
N THR A 5 -22.82 -38.80 -28.61
CA THR A 5 -22.06 -38.00 -29.60
C THR A 5 -22.54 -36.56 -29.74
N THR A 6 -23.56 -36.15 -28.97
CA THR A 6 -24.23 -34.86 -29.12
C THR A 6 -24.19 -34.07 -27.82
N TRP A 7 -23.91 -32.77 -27.92
CA TRP A 7 -24.03 -31.86 -26.79
C TRP A 7 -25.51 -31.52 -26.57
N ARG A 8 -25.97 -31.67 -25.34
CA ARG A 8 -27.29 -31.17 -24.90
C ARG A 8 -27.17 -30.21 -23.74
N ASP A 9 -28.21 -29.43 -23.50
CA ASP A 9 -28.34 -28.60 -22.30
C ASP A 9 -28.44 -29.48 -21.04
N PHE A 10 -28.08 -28.90 -19.89
CA PHE A 10 -28.33 -29.51 -18.59
C PHE A 10 -29.83 -29.52 -18.30
N THR A 11 -30.33 -30.58 -17.64
CA THR A 11 -31.65 -30.53 -17.00
C THR A 11 -31.58 -29.70 -15.72
N ASP A 12 -32.72 -29.25 -15.19
CA ASP A 12 -32.76 -28.46 -13.96
C ASP A 12 -32.17 -29.22 -12.76
N ASP A 13 -32.44 -30.53 -12.64
CA ASP A 13 -31.86 -31.38 -11.60
C ASP A 13 -30.33 -31.50 -11.75
N GLU A 14 -29.83 -31.62 -12.98
CA GLU A 14 -28.38 -31.69 -13.24
C GLU A 14 -27.66 -30.37 -12.97
N LEU A 15 -28.33 -29.24 -13.21
CA LEU A 15 -27.82 -27.91 -12.85
C LEU A 15 -27.67 -27.76 -11.34
N GLU A 16 -28.56 -28.36 -10.55
CA GLU A 16 -28.51 -28.27 -9.09
C GLU A 16 -27.42 -29.18 -8.48
N VAL A 17 -27.17 -30.34 -9.09
CA VAL A 17 -26.23 -31.35 -8.57
C VAL A 17 -24.81 -31.16 -9.11
N PHE A 18 -24.64 -30.88 -10.40
CA PHE A 18 -23.33 -30.92 -11.07
C PHE A 18 -22.72 -29.53 -11.33
N VAL A 19 -23.50 -28.46 -11.19
CA VAL A 19 -23.07 -27.10 -11.57
C VAL A 19 -23.17 -26.14 -10.39
N SER A 20 -22.03 -25.86 -9.74
CA SER A 20 -22.00 -24.89 -8.63
C SER A 20 -21.77 -23.46 -9.11
N GLY A 21 -22.53 -22.48 -8.57
CA GLY A 21 -22.37 -21.05 -8.88
C GLY A 21 -23.56 -20.39 -9.60
N LYS A 22 -24.75 -20.99 -9.58
CA LYS A 22 -25.98 -20.32 -10.02
C LYS A 22 -26.34 -19.24 -9.00
N ASN A 23 -26.34 -17.98 -9.42
CA ASN A 23 -26.84 -16.89 -8.60
C ASN A 23 -28.38 -16.83 -8.67
N ALA A 24 -29.01 -16.19 -7.69
CA ALA A 24 -30.47 -16.08 -7.59
C ALA A 24 -31.15 -15.42 -8.81
N ASN A 25 -30.40 -14.70 -9.64
CA ASN A 25 -30.85 -14.06 -10.88
C ASN A 25 -30.66 -14.91 -12.14
N GLY A 26 -30.30 -16.19 -12.01
CA GLY A 26 -30.07 -17.11 -13.12
C GLY A 26 -28.73 -16.93 -13.85
N THR A 27 -27.86 -16.02 -13.39
CA THR A 27 -26.50 -15.85 -13.94
C THR A 27 -25.52 -16.78 -13.23
N TRP A 28 -24.56 -17.34 -13.96
CA TRP A 28 -23.51 -18.20 -13.41
C TRP A 28 -22.29 -17.38 -13.01
N GLY A 29 -21.87 -17.47 -11.74
CA GLY A 29 -20.67 -16.78 -11.27
C GLY A 29 -20.18 -17.31 -9.92
N LYS A 30 -18.87 -17.22 -9.71
CA LYS A 30 -18.26 -17.33 -8.37
C LYS A 30 -17.45 -16.07 -8.10
N THR A 31 -17.59 -15.55 -6.89
CA THR A 31 -16.86 -14.35 -6.46
C THR A 31 -15.62 -14.76 -5.67
N LEU A 32 -14.45 -14.34 -6.15
CA LEU A 32 -13.22 -14.35 -5.36
C LEU A 32 -13.06 -12.98 -4.71
N THR A 33 -13.16 -12.93 -3.38
CA THR A 33 -12.94 -11.71 -2.62
C THR A 33 -11.50 -11.65 -2.16
N LEU A 34 -10.83 -10.55 -2.48
CA LEU A 34 -9.45 -10.27 -2.08
C LEU A 34 -9.44 -8.99 -1.24
N ASP A 35 -8.80 -9.04 -0.08
CA ASP A 35 -8.56 -7.84 0.71
C ASP A 35 -7.37 -7.08 0.12
N ALA A 36 -7.66 -6.02 -0.61
CA ALA A 36 -6.67 -5.19 -1.31
C ALA A 36 -5.57 -4.65 -0.39
N ARG A 37 -5.77 -4.61 0.93
CA ARG A 37 -4.74 -4.19 1.89
C ARG A 37 -3.54 -5.14 1.90
N PHE A 38 -3.70 -6.41 1.56
CA PHE A 38 -2.63 -7.41 1.60
C PHE A 38 -1.92 -7.60 0.26
N PHE A 39 -2.39 -6.94 -0.80
CA PHE A 39 -1.90 -7.17 -2.15
C PHE A 39 -1.29 -5.90 -2.73
N ARG A 40 -0.01 -6.00 -3.13
CA ARG A 40 0.69 -4.97 -3.89
C ARG A 40 0.87 -5.47 -5.31
N ASN A 41 0.42 -4.69 -6.30
CA ASN A 41 0.76 -4.92 -7.71
C ASN A 41 0.51 -6.37 -8.15
N ILE A 42 -0.69 -6.89 -7.90
CA ILE A 42 -1.05 -8.25 -8.27
C ILE A 42 -1.81 -8.28 -9.59
N SER A 43 -1.70 -9.40 -10.28
CA SER A 43 -2.56 -9.72 -11.43
C SER A 43 -3.21 -11.06 -11.18
N VAL A 44 -4.54 -11.06 -11.13
CA VAL A 44 -5.34 -12.26 -10.98
C VAL A 44 -5.86 -12.64 -12.35
N ARG A 45 -5.43 -13.81 -12.81
CA ARG A 45 -5.87 -14.40 -14.06
C ARG A 45 -6.79 -15.57 -13.78
N VAL A 46 -7.99 -15.52 -14.34
CA VAL A 46 -8.94 -16.62 -14.36
C VAL A 46 -8.91 -17.23 -15.75
N ARG A 47 -8.83 -18.56 -15.84
CA ARG A 47 -8.84 -19.32 -17.10
C ARG A 47 -9.90 -20.41 -17.05
N GLY A 48 -10.69 -20.53 -18.11
CA GLY A 48 -11.66 -21.60 -18.34
C GLY A 48 -11.12 -22.62 -19.33
N THR A 49 -11.54 -23.88 -19.19
CA THR A 49 -11.25 -24.92 -20.18
C THR A 49 -12.36 -25.96 -20.15
N TYR A 50 -12.70 -26.50 -21.32
CA TYR A 50 -13.54 -27.66 -21.45
C TYR A 50 -12.69 -28.93 -21.35
N TYR A 51 -13.22 -29.97 -20.72
CA TYR A 51 -12.56 -31.28 -20.64
C TYR A 51 -13.63 -32.37 -20.76
N THR A 52 -13.29 -33.46 -21.44
CA THR A 52 -14.23 -34.55 -21.73
C THR A 52 -14.00 -35.78 -20.84
N ASP A 53 -12.77 -36.00 -20.37
CA ASP A 53 -12.41 -37.17 -19.55
C ASP A 53 -11.69 -36.77 -18.27
N THR A 54 -10.37 -36.54 -18.37
CA THR A 54 -9.55 -36.16 -17.21
C THR A 54 -9.52 -34.65 -17.08
N ARG A 55 -9.84 -34.15 -15.89
CA ARG A 55 -9.69 -32.73 -15.56
C ARG A 55 -8.23 -32.31 -15.77
N PRO A 56 -7.94 -31.37 -16.68
CA PRO A 56 -6.57 -30.92 -16.89
C PRO A 56 -6.07 -30.16 -15.66
N SER A 57 -4.79 -30.34 -15.34
CA SER A 57 -4.12 -29.59 -14.26
C SER A 57 -4.05 -28.09 -14.56
N SER A 58 -4.11 -27.71 -15.83
CA SER A 58 -4.13 -26.32 -16.29
C SER A 58 -4.83 -26.17 -17.65
N PRO A 59 -5.65 -25.13 -17.85
CA PRO A 59 -6.18 -24.74 -19.16
C PRO A 59 -5.06 -24.55 -20.20
N THR A 60 -5.20 -25.18 -21.37
CA THR A 60 -4.24 -25.07 -22.49
C THR A 60 -4.60 -23.97 -23.50
N SER A 61 -5.88 -23.57 -23.56
CA SER A 61 -6.36 -22.48 -24.42
C SER A 61 -6.34 -21.15 -23.67
N ASP A 62 -5.91 -20.11 -24.38
CA ASP A 62 -5.91 -18.72 -23.93
C ASP A 62 -7.18 -17.95 -24.35
N GLU A 63 -8.12 -18.60 -25.05
CA GLU A 63 -9.35 -17.96 -25.54
C GLU A 63 -10.36 -17.67 -24.42
N MET A 64 -10.37 -18.48 -23.36
CA MET A 64 -11.25 -18.32 -22.20
C MET A 64 -10.46 -17.82 -20.99
N GLN A 65 -9.91 -16.61 -21.07
CA GLN A 65 -9.22 -16.00 -19.93
C GLN A 65 -9.66 -14.57 -19.66
N ALA A 66 -9.68 -14.21 -18.38
CA ALA A 66 -9.87 -12.85 -17.92
C ALA A 66 -8.76 -12.52 -16.93
N THR A 67 -8.16 -11.33 -17.07
CA THR A 67 -7.11 -10.86 -16.17
C THR A 67 -7.53 -9.53 -15.56
N THR A 68 -7.45 -9.43 -14.23
CA THR A 68 -7.61 -8.17 -13.50
C THR A 68 -6.33 -7.89 -12.73
N SER A 69 -5.84 -6.66 -12.82
CA SER A 69 -4.63 -6.23 -12.12
C SER A 69 -4.96 -5.16 -11.11
N ILE A 70 -4.39 -5.28 -9.91
CA ILE A 70 -4.46 -4.29 -8.84
C ILE A 70 -3.08 -3.68 -8.72
N LYS A 71 -2.95 -2.39 -9.01
CA LYS A 71 -1.71 -1.63 -8.86
C LYS A 71 -1.87 -0.60 -7.76
N VAL A 72 -0.98 -0.60 -6.78
CA VAL A 72 -0.97 0.38 -5.68
C VAL A 72 0.22 1.29 -5.89
N GLU A 73 -0.05 2.57 -6.12
CA GLU A 73 0.98 3.59 -6.32
C GLU A 73 0.61 4.87 -5.58
N MET A 74 1.63 5.66 -5.26
CA MET A 74 1.43 7.03 -4.80
C MET A 74 0.67 7.80 -5.90
N PRO A 75 -0.48 8.42 -5.59
CA PRO A 75 -1.23 9.14 -6.59
C PRO A 75 -0.38 10.27 -7.18
N GLY A 76 -0.30 10.39 -8.51
CA GLY A 76 0.56 11.38 -9.16
C GLY A 76 0.20 12.85 -8.85
N THR A 77 -0.99 13.10 -8.31
CA THR A 77 -1.45 14.41 -7.86
C THR A 77 -1.30 14.64 -6.36
N LEU A 78 -0.76 13.66 -5.61
CA LEU A 78 -0.41 13.83 -4.20
C LEU A 78 0.79 14.77 -4.12
N ARG A 79 0.64 15.86 -3.34
CA ARG A 79 1.69 16.83 -3.09
C ARG A 79 1.93 16.96 -1.60
N ALA A 80 3.20 17.11 -1.24
CA ALA A 80 3.66 17.40 0.10
C ALA A 80 4.41 18.73 0.06
N ASP A 81 3.76 19.78 0.56
CA ASP A 81 4.37 21.10 0.69
C ASP A 81 4.82 21.32 2.14
N ILE A 82 5.82 22.17 2.32
CA ILE A 82 6.37 22.47 3.66
C ILE A 82 6.09 23.92 3.99
N ARG A 83 5.51 24.14 5.16
CA ARG A 83 5.27 25.47 5.72
C ARG A 83 6.01 25.61 7.04
N GLN A 84 6.78 26.67 7.19
CA GLN A 84 7.35 27.02 8.48
C GLN A 84 6.25 27.66 9.35
N THR A 85 6.08 27.14 10.57
CA THR A 85 5.07 27.60 11.53
C THR A 85 5.67 28.38 12.69
N LYS A 86 6.95 28.16 13.01
CA LYS A 86 7.68 28.89 14.06
C LYS A 86 9.12 29.22 13.65
N GLY A 87 9.57 30.41 14.06
CA GLY A 87 10.88 30.96 13.68
C GLY A 87 10.88 31.55 12.26
N ILE A 88 11.80 32.48 11.97
CA ILE A 88 11.88 33.16 10.67
C ILE A 88 13.08 32.65 9.86
N LYS A 89 14.24 32.47 10.50
CA LYS A 89 15.47 32.02 9.84
C LYS A 89 16.18 31.00 10.72
N ILE A 90 16.39 29.79 10.21
CA ILE A 90 17.07 28.72 10.95
C ILE A 90 18.59 28.93 10.97
N ASN A 91 19.19 28.78 12.15
CA ASN A 91 20.65 28.79 12.34
C ASN A 91 21.02 27.72 13.37
N SER A 92 22.15 27.04 13.14
CA SER A 92 22.77 26.07 14.05
C SER A 92 22.84 26.50 15.52
N ARG A 93 23.05 27.79 15.80
CA ARG A 93 23.24 28.31 17.16
C ARG A 93 21.93 28.69 17.85
N MET A 94 20.78 28.52 17.19
CA MET A 94 19.49 28.86 17.79
C MET A 94 19.17 27.90 18.95
N ASN A 95 18.88 28.50 20.11
CA ASN A 95 18.36 27.84 21.30
C ASN A 95 16.82 27.95 21.42
N THR A 96 16.18 28.66 20.49
CA THR A 96 14.72 28.76 20.39
C THR A 96 14.15 27.69 19.46
N THR A 97 12.95 27.22 19.77
CA THR A 97 12.22 26.25 18.95
C THR A 97 11.88 26.81 17.57
N VAL A 98 12.14 26.01 16.54
CA VAL A 98 11.62 26.20 15.17
C VAL A 98 10.57 25.13 14.89
N GLY A 99 9.60 25.46 14.05
CA GLY A 99 8.43 24.62 13.80
C GLY A 99 8.10 24.56 12.32
N TYR A 100 7.76 23.37 11.83
CA TYR A 100 7.37 23.13 10.46
C TYR A 100 6.14 22.24 10.40
N GLU A 101 5.38 22.38 9.32
CA GLU A 101 4.20 21.59 8.98
C GLU A 101 4.32 21.06 7.55
N CYS A 102 3.91 19.82 7.35
CA CYS A 102 3.78 19.17 6.07
C CYS A 102 2.32 19.25 5.64
N ILE A 103 2.06 20.01 4.59
CA ILE A 103 0.75 20.19 3.99
C ILE A 103 0.60 19.14 2.90
N LEU A 104 -0.28 18.16 3.14
CA LEU A 104 -0.61 17.14 2.16
C LEU A 104 -1.84 17.56 1.36
N SER A 105 -1.77 17.45 0.04
CA SER A 105 -2.91 17.68 -0.84
C SER A 105 -3.01 16.63 -1.94
N TYR A 106 -4.24 16.25 -2.30
CA TYR A 106 -4.54 15.33 -3.39
C TYR A 106 -5.61 15.95 -4.28
N ASN A 107 -5.39 15.94 -5.60
CA ASN A 107 -6.30 16.59 -6.57
C ASN A 107 -6.66 18.04 -6.19
N LYS A 108 -5.66 18.81 -5.73
CA LYS A 108 -5.81 20.21 -5.25
C LYS A 108 -6.68 20.39 -3.99
N GLN A 109 -7.08 19.30 -3.35
CA GLN A 109 -7.79 19.32 -2.07
C GLN A 109 -6.83 18.99 -0.93
N LEU A 110 -6.95 19.70 0.18
CA LEU A 110 -6.15 19.41 1.37
C LEU A 110 -6.57 18.06 1.96
N ILE A 111 -5.59 17.23 2.29
CA ILE A 111 -5.81 16.01 3.04
C ILE A 111 -5.80 16.37 4.52
N ASP A 112 -6.93 16.18 5.18
CA ASP A 112 -7.09 16.46 6.60
C ASP A 112 -6.34 15.44 7.49
N SER A 113 -6.20 15.77 8.77
CA SER A 113 -5.43 14.97 9.73
C SER A 113 -6.07 13.61 10.07
N SER A 114 -7.36 13.37 9.77
CA SER A 114 -7.99 12.05 9.96
C SER A 114 -7.39 10.97 9.08
N LYS A 115 -6.64 11.36 8.04
CA LYS A 115 -5.94 10.48 7.11
C LYS A 115 -4.46 10.30 7.43
N ASP A 116 -3.97 10.84 8.56
CA ASP A 116 -2.55 10.77 8.92
C ASP A 116 -2.06 9.33 9.11
N ASN A 117 -2.93 8.39 9.46
CA ASN A 117 -2.61 6.96 9.55
C ASN A 117 -2.16 6.35 8.21
N LEU A 118 -2.49 7.00 7.08
CA LEU A 118 -2.07 6.60 5.74
C LEU A 118 -0.67 7.09 5.39
N PHE A 119 -0.01 7.86 6.26
CA PHE A 119 1.30 8.45 5.98
C PHE A 119 2.29 8.23 7.11
N ILE A 120 3.56 8.09 6.74
CA ILE A 120 4.69 8.31 7.64
C ILE A 120 5.43 9.55 7.14
N ILE A 121 5.51 10.57 7.99
CA ILE A 121 6.17 11.83 7.68
C ILE A 121 7.38 11.95 8.61
N ASP A 122 8.57 11.66 8.11
CA ASP A 122 9.81 11.82 8.85
C ASP A 122 10.45 13.16 8.49
N TRP A 123 10.82 13.95 9.50
CA TRP A 123 11.45 15.24 9.29
C TRP A 123 12.96 15.12 9.42
N TYR A 124 13.64 15.77 8.49
CA TYR A 124 15.08 15.81 8.45
C TYR A 124 15.57 17.25 8.35
N ALA A 125 16.63 17.54 9.09
CA ALA A 125 17.40 18.76 8.94
C ALA A 125 18.85 18.42 8.56
N LYS A 126 19.41 19.17 7.62
CA LYS A 126 20.74 18.92 7.06
C LYS A 126 21.50 20.22 6.85
N SER A 127 22.78 20.22 7.19
CA SER A 127 23.67 21.33 6.84
C SER A 127 24.03 21.27 5.35
N ALA A 128 24.11 22.42 4.70
CA ALA A 128 24.50 22.51 3.29
C ALA A 128 25.99 22.19 3.03
N LYS A 129 26.78 21.91 4.08
CA LYS A 129 28.16 21.46 3.94
C LYS A 129 28.24 20.14 3.17
N ALA A 130 29.15 20.07 2.19
CA ALA A 130 29.44 18.84 1.47
C ALA A 130 29.81 17.71 2.43
N GLY A 131 29.25 16.51 2.21
CA GLY A 131 29.43 15.36 3.09
C GLY A 131 28.59 15.37 4.37
N SER A 132 27.76 16.39 4.62
CA SER A 132 26.87 16.39 5.80
C SER A 132 25.77 15.33 5.69
N THR A 133 25.55 14.59 6.78
CA THR A 133 24.44 13.65 6.93
C THR A 133 23.20 14.38 7.44
N ALA A 134 22.04 14.03 6.89
CA ALA A 134 20.77 14.51 7.40
C ALA A 134 20.50 13.93 8.80
N LYS A 135 19.96 14.75 9.70
CA LYS A 135 19.58 14.34 11.05
C LYS A 135 18.06 14.27 11.13
N ASN A 136 17.52 13.17 11.64
CA ASN A 136 16.09 13.07 11.92
C ASN A 136 15.77 14.00 13.09
N VAL A 137 14.82 14.91 12.89
CA VAL A 137 14.43 15.92 13.89
C VAL A 137 13.02 15.70 14.44
N GLY A 138 12.33 14.64 14.00
CA GLY A 138 11.00 14.29 14.47
C GLY A 138 10.15 13.58 13.42
N ARG A 139 8.91 13.27 13.81
CA ARG A 139 7.93 12.58 12.99
C ARG A 139 6.56 13.18 13.18
N GLY A 140 5.74 13.14 12.12
CA GLY A 140 4.35 13.56 12.11
C GLY A 140 4.10 14.72 11.15
N ARG A 141 2.85 15.16 11.05
CA ARG A 141 2.46 16.27 10.18
C ARG A 141 3.14 17.59 10.59
N ASN A 142 3.37 17.75 11.88
CA ASN A 142 4.09 18.89 12.44
C ASN A 142 5.37 18.41 13.12
N VAL A 143 6.41 19.22 13.08
CA VAL A 143 7.63 19.01 13.87
C VAL A 143 8.05 20.31 14.53
N GLU A 144 8.55 20.19 15.75
CA GLU A 144 9.19 21.27 16.48
C GLU A 144 10.51 20.77 17.06
N PHE A 145 11.57 21.56 16.89
CA PHE A 145 12.88 21.20 17.39
C PHE A 145 13.75 22.43 17.64
N VAL A 146 14.80 22.27 18.44
CA VAL A 146 15.79 23.32 18.74
C VAL A 146 17.06 23.05 17.93
N PRO A 147 17.46 23.90 16.97
CA PRO A 147 18.58 23.58 16.06
C PRO A 147 19.92 23.29 16.74
N SER A 148 20.21 23.97 17.87
CA SER A 148 21.46 23.78 18.60
C SER A 148 21.65 22.40 19.22
N THR A 149 20.58 21.62 19.44
CA THR A 149 20.68 20.25 19.96
C THR A 149 21.20 19.26 18.92
N TYR A 150 21.29 19.67 17.65
CA TYR A 150 21.68 18.82 16.54
C TYR A 150 23.06 19.17 15.98
N SER A 151 23.88 19.97 16.67
CA SER A 151 25.30 20.23 16.33
C SER A 151 25.55 20.46 14.83
N PHE A 152 24.72 21.29 14.18
CA PHE A 152 24.93 21.66 12.78
C PHE A 152 26.14 22.58 12.64
N ASP A 153 26.83 22.55 11.49
CA ASP A 153 27.96 23.43 11.24
C ASP A 153 27.47 24.89 11.14
N PRO A 154 27.99 25.82 11.98
CA PRO A 154 27.53 27.20 12.02
C PRO A 154 27.90 28.04 10.80
N LEU A 155 28.82 27.57 9.96
CA LEU A 155 29.24 28.28 8.75
C LEU A 155 28.33 28.01 7.55
N TYR A 156 27.41 27.05 7.67
CA TYR A 156 26.58 26.61 6.55
C TYR A 156 25.09 26.73 6.89
N PRO A 157 24.25 27.10 5.90
CA PRO A 157 22.81 27.11 6.09
C PRO A 157 22.27 25.70 6.35
N ILE A 158 21.12 25.63 7.01
CA ILE A 158 20.41 24.38 7.30
C ILE A 158 19.18 24.30 6.40
N SER A 159 19.02 23.18 5.70
CA SER A 159 17.77 22.83 5.02
C SER A 159 16.95 21.90 5.90
N VAL A 160 15.63 22.07 5.85
CA VAL A 160 14.66 21.21 6.53
C VAL A 160 13.72 20.66 5.48
N TYR A 161 13.50 19.35 5.49
CA TYR A 161 12.60 18.69 4.56
C TYR A 161 11.85 17.53 5.22
N ALA A 162 10.68 17.22 4.69
CA ALA A 162 9.88 16.07 5.09
C ALA A 162 10.06 14.94 4.07
N ALA A 163 10.32 13.73 4.56
CA ALA A 163 10.24 12.50 3.78
C ALA A 163 8.88 11.85 4.06
N VAL A 164 7.99 11.90 3.07
CA VAL A 164 6.63 11.36 3.17
C VAL A 164 6.58 10.00 2.51
N LYS A 165 6.15 8.99 3.27
CA LYS A 165 5.82 7.65 2.77
C LYS A 165 4.32 7.42 2.92
N MET A 166 3.71 6.71 1.98
CA MET A 166 2.30 6.37 2.00
C MET A 166 2.11 4.91 2.39
N TYR A 167 1.01 4.60 3.07
CA TYR A 167 0.56 3.24 3.29
C TYR A 167 0.50 2.50 1.95
N ALA A 168 1.26 1.41 1.85
CA ALA A 168 1.32 0.59 0.65
C ALA A 168 0.49 -0.68 0.85
N VAL A 169 0.80 -1.45 1.89
CA VAL A 169 0.15 -2.73 2.18
C VAL A 169 0.25 -3.09 3.67
N THR A 170 -0.58 -4.01 4.11
CA THR A 170 -0.42 -4.76 5.34
C THR A 170 0.49 -5.96 5.04
N ALA A 171 1.57 -6.08 5.79
CA ALA A 171 2.56 -7.14 5.67
C ALA A 171 2.52 -8.06 6.89
N LEU A 172 2.82 -9.34 6.66
CA LEU A 172 3.09 -10.29 7.74
C LEU A 172 4.44 -9.96 8.38
N VAL A 173 4.50 -9.99 9.70
CA VAL A 173 5.77 -9.86 10.42
C VAL A 173 6.47 -11.21 10.39
N THR A 174 7.66 -11.23 9.82
CA THR A 174 8.51 -12.42 9.75
C THR A 174 9.78 -12.24 10.58
N THR A 175 10.33 -13.36 11.04
CA THR A 175 11.71 -13.41 11.55
C THR A 175 12.71 -13.18 10.42
N SER A 176 13.99 -13.02 10.75
CA SER A 176 15.08 -12.94 9.77
C SER A 176 15.19 -14.15 8.84
N ASN A 177 14.56 -15.27 9.18
CA ASN A 177 14.56 -16.53 8.41
C ASN A 177 13.19 -16.80 7.76
N ASP A 178 12.42 -15.74 7.49
CA ASP A 178 11.10 -15.77 6.82
C ASP A 178 9.99 -16.57 7.51
N LYS A 179 10.19 -16.98 8.76
CA LYS A 179 9.11 -17.58 9.56
C LYS A 179 8.13 -16.51 10.01
N VAL A 180 6.85 -16.72 9.72
CA VAL A 180 5.76 -15.84 10.15
C VAL A 180 5.62 -15.88 11.66
N LEU A 181 5.53 -14.71 12.28
CA LEU A 181 5.29 -14.59 13.71
C LEU A 181 3.80 -14.67 14.02
N THR A 182 3.49 -15.40 15.08
CA THR A 182 2.13 -15.50 15.63
C THR A 182 2.10 -15.05 17.08
N THR A 183 0.94 -14.54 17.50
CA THR A 183 0.63 -14.35 18.91
C THR A 183 0.51 -15.70 19.64
N SER A 184 0.46 -15.67 20.97
CA SER A 184 0.34 -16.87 21.81
C SER A 184 -0.95 -17.67 21.56
N ASP A 185 -2.00 -17.04 21.03
CA ASP A 185 -3.25 -17.67 20.60
C ASP A 185 -3.25 -18.07 19.11
N GLY A 186 -2.09 -18.06 18.45
CA GLY A 186 -1.91 -18.56 17.08
C GLY A 186 -2.35 -17.60 15.97
N LYS A 187 -2.67 -16.33 16.28
CA LYS A 187 -3.03 -15.34 15.25
C LYS A 187 -1.79 -14.78 14.58
N LEU A 188 -1.87 -14.55 13.27
CA LEU A 188 -0.80 -13.93 12.49
C LEU A 188 -0.56 -12.49 12.95
N ILE A 189 0.71 -12.13 13.15
CA ILE A 189 1.09 -10.74 13.42
C ILE A 189 1.25 -10.00 12.10
N ILE A 190 0.51 -8.90 11.96
CA ILE A 190 0.50 -8.04 10.78
C ILE A 190 0.94 -6.62 11.14
N THR A 191 1.56 -5.93 10.18
CA THR A 191 1.96 -4.52 10.32
C THR A 191 1.66 -3.75 9.04
N SER A 192 1.40 -2.46 9.16
CA SER A 192 1.38 -1.55 8.01
C SER A 192 2.78 -1.37 7.46
N LYS A 193 2.92 -1.50 6.14
CA LYS A 193 4.12 -1.15 5.37
C LYS A 193 3.86 0.16 4.65
N TYR A 194 4.80 1.09 4.79
CA TYR A 194 4.78 2.40 4.15
C TYR A 194 5.93 2.49 3.13
N GLU A 195 5.68 3.10 1.98
CA GLU A 195 6.66 3.29 0.90
C GLU A 195 6.73 4.75 0.46
#